data_AF-F3ZA74-F1
#
_entry.id   AF-F3ZA74-F1
#
_cell.length_a   1.000
_cell.length_b   1.000
_cell.length_c   1.000
_cell.angle_alpha   90.00
_cell.angle_beta   90.00
_cell.angle_gamma   90.00
#
_symmetry.space_group_name_H-M   'P 1'
#
loop_
_entity.id
_entity.type
_entity.pdbx_description
1 polymer ?
#
loop_
_entity_poly.entity_id
_entity_poly.type
_entity_poly.pdbx_seq_one_letter_code
_entity_poly.pdbx_strand_id
1 'polypeptide(L)' 'MLNNLDRHGSGKLGWVDPYGDTLFNEQEAQVARQEVAALAQRCTDDQQKAALLDLDELLKACAATPGSYLWFMGD' A
#
# COMPACT_ATOMS: atom_id res chain seq x y z
N MET A 1 7.80 19.65 -1.78
CA MET A 1 7.66 19.37 -0.33
C MET A 1 6.65 18.24 -0.18
N LEU A 2 7.11 16.99 -0.13
CA LEU A 2 6.26 15.78 -0.04
C LEU A 2 6.78 14.86 1.09
N ASN A 3 7.13 15.44 2.24
CA ASN A 3 7.91 14.75 3.29
C ASN A 3 7.14 14.54 4.60
N ASN A 4 5.87 14.13 4.54
CA ASN A 4 5.14 13.79 5.77
C ASN A 4 4.17 12.61 5.64
N LEU A 5 4.52 11.63 4.80
CA LEU A 5 4.04 10.27 5.04
C LEU A 5 4.97 9.67 6.10
N ASP A 6 4.44 9.57 7.31
CA ASP A 6 5.06 8.97 8.48
C ASP A 6 5.75 7.64 8.10
N ARG A 7 7.08 7.67 7.94
CA ARG A 7 7.95 6.50 7.67
C ARG A 7 8.09 5.56 8.88
N HIS A 8 7.23 5.70 9.90
CA HIS A 8 7.31 4.97 11.17
C HIS A 8 6.18 3.95 11.36
N GLY A 9 5.44 3.62 10.31
CA GLY A 9 4.62 2.41 10.30
C GLY A 9 5.51 1.18 10.24
N SER A 10 5.64 0.43 11.33
CA SER A 10 6.32 -0.88 11.38
C SER A 10 5.63 -1.98 10.54
N GLY A 11 4.75 -1.58 9.63
CA GLY A 11 3.94 -2.41 8.75
C GLY A 11 4.55 -2.57 7.36
N LYS A 12 4.00 -3.48 6.56
CA LYS A 12 4.50 -3.80 5.22
C LYS A 12 4.46 -2.63 4.26
N LEU A 13 3.52 -1.69 4.37
CA LEU A 13 3.52 -0.50 3.52
C LEU A 13 4.74 0.40 3.77
N GLY A 14 5.33 0.36 4.96
CA GLY A 14 6.57 1.07 5.27
C GLY A 14 7.81 0.50 4.56
N TRP A 15 7.71 -0.68 3.96
CA TRP A 15 8.77 -1.30 3.16
C TRP A 15 8.76 -0.88 1.69
N VAL A 16 7.69 -0.22 1.22
CA VAL A 16 7.66 0.30 -0.16
C VAL A 16 8.71 1.40 -0.26
N ASP A 17 9.77 1.11 -1.01
CA ASP A 17 10.82 2.09 -1.29
C ASP A 17 10.32 3.06 -2.38
N PRO A 18 10.15 4.36 -2.10
CA PRO A 18 9.74 5.30 -3.14
C PRO A 18 10.78 5.49 -4.25
N TYR A 19 12.04 5.11 -4.01
CA TYR A 19 13.13 5.23 -4.97
C TYR A 19 13.56 3.88 -5.56
N GLY A 20 12.88 2.81 -5.19
CA GLY A 20 13.28 1.45 -5.51
C GLY A 20 12.07 0.56 -5.77
N ASP A 21 12.25 -0.37 -6.69
CA ASP A 21 11.21 -1.34 -7.00
C ASP A 21 10.92 -2.25 -5.80
N THR A 22 9.65 -2.30 -5.38
CA THR A 22 9.20 -3.18 -4.31
C THR A 22 8.11 -4.12 -4.83
N LEU A 23 8.25 -5.42 -4.57
CA LEU A 23 7.29 -6.44 -4.98
C LEU A 23 6.59 -7.04 -3.76
N PHE A 24 5.25 -7.11 -3.82
CA PHE A 24 4.45 -7.87 -2.85
C PHE A 24 3.85 -9.09 -3.52
N ASN A 25 3.97 -10.24 -2.87
CA ASN A 25 3.18 -11.42 -3.21
C ASN A 25 1.76 -11.32 -2.62
N GLU A 26 0.91 -12.32 -2.87
CA GLU A 26 -0.47 -12.39 -2.36
C GLU A 26 -0.61 -12.22 -0.83
N GLN A 27 0.26 -12.87 -0.05
CA GLN A 27 0.22 -12.82 1.41
C GLN A 27 0.62 -11.44 1.90
N GLU A 28 1.67 -10.87 1.30
CA GLU A 28 2.12 -9.51 1.59
C GLU A 28 1.09 -8.48 1.17
N ALA A 29 0.41 -8.69 0.04
CA ALA A 29 -0.68 -7.86 -0.42
C ALA A 29 -1.85 -7.87 0.57
N GLN A 30 -2.21 -9.04 1.11
CA GLN A 30 -3.25 -9.16 2.12
C GLN A 30 -2.89 -8.44 3.44
N VAL A 31 -1.63 -8.51 3.89
CA VAL A 31 -1.16 -7.78 5.08
C VAL A 31 -1.20 -6.28 4.83
N ALA A 32 -0.63 -5.82 3.70
CA ALA A 32 -0.63 -4.42 3.31
C ALA A 32 -2.06 -3.85 3.21
N ARG A 33 -3.03 -4.66 2.75
CA ARG A 33 -4.44 -4.28 2.67
C ARG A 33 -5.03 -3.91 4.04
N GLN A 34 -4.72 -4.67 5.08
CA GLN A 34 -5.17 -4.35 6.45
C GLN A 34 -4.63 -3.01 6.93
N GLU A 35 -3.39 -2.69 6.56
CA GLU A 35 -2.75 -1.41 6.87
C GLU A 35 -3.37 -0.25 6.08
N VAL A 36 -3.64 -0.43 4.78
CA VAL A 36 -4.34 0.55 3.94
C VAL A 36 -5.71 0.88 4.53
N ALA A 37 -6.48 -0.12 4.92
CA ALA A 37 -7.81 0.09 5.51
C ALA A 37 -7.73 0.88 6.83
N ALA A 38 -6.72 0.64 7.66
CA ALA A 38 -6.49 1.39 8.90
C ALA A 38 -6.05 2.84 8.62
N LEU A 39 -5.21 3.06 7.60
CA LEU A 39 -4.80 4.40 7.17
C LEU A 39 -5.97 5.19 6.58
N ALA A 40 -6.80 4.56 5.75
CA ALA A 40 -7.96 5.21 5.11
C ALA A 40 -9.02 5.67 6.13
N GLN A 41 -9.13 4.98 7.27
CA GLN A 41 -10.00 5.40 8.38
C GLN A 41 -9.46 6.61 9.15
N ARG A 42 -8.13 6.78 9.19
CA ARG A 42 -7.45 7.87 9.90
C ARG A 42 -7.20 9.09 9.02
N CYS A 43 -7.33 8.94 7.70
CA CYS A 43 -7.11 9.98 6.74
C CYS A 43 -8.30 10.95 6.71
N THR A 44 -8.02 12.25 6.83
CA THR A 44 -9.03 13.33 6.80
C THR A 44 -9.08 14.07 5.46
N ASP A 45 -8.16 13.74 4.55
CA ASP A 45 -8.06 14.32 3.22
C ASP A 45 -8.70 13.37 2.20
N ASP A 46 -9.73 13.86 1.49
CA ASP A 46 -10.49 13.04 0.55
C ASP A 46 -9.65 12.55 -0.64
N GLN A 47 -8.65 13.32 -1.08
CA GLN A 47 -7.77 12.93 -2.18
C GLN A 47 -6.81 11.82 -1.73
N GLN A 48 -6.23 11.95 -0.54
CA GLN A 48 -5.39 10.90 0.05
C GLN A 48 -6.19 9.62 0.31
N LYS A 49 -7.43 9.76 0.78
CA LYS A 49 -8.34 8.63 1.00
C LYS A 49 -8.71 7.91 -0.30
N ALA A 50 -8.99 8.65 -1.38
CA ALA A 50 -9.24 8.05 -2.69
C ALA A 50 -8.04 7.22 -3.16
N ALA A 51 -6.81 7.74 -3.06
CA ALA A 51 -5.61 7.01 -3.41
C ALA A 51 -5.42 5.73 -2.57
N LEU A 52 -5.76 5.76 -1.28
CA LEU A 52 -5.73 4.57 -0.42
C LEU A 52 -6.79 3.54 -0.83
N LEU A 53 -7.98 3.96 -1.23
CA LEU A 53 -9.03 3.04 -1.70
C LEU A 53 -8.64 2.38 -3.03
N ASP A 54 -8.04 3.14 -3.96
CA ASP A 54 -7.53 2.59 -5.22
C ASP A 54 -6.43 1.55 -4.95
N LEU A 55 -5.54 1.83 -3.99
CA LEU A 55 -4.52 0.88 -3.55
C LEU A 55 -5.11 -0.38 -2.90
N ASP A 56 -6.18 -0.26 -2.09
CA ASP A 56 -6.88 -1.41 -1.49
C ASP A 56 -7.39 -2.38 -2.55
N GLU A 57 -7.98 -1.86 -3.63
CA GLU A 57 -8.51 -2.70 -4.70
C GLU A 57 -7.41 -3.41 -5.49
N LEU A 58 -6.26 -2.77 -5.74
CA LEU A 58 -5.10 -3.43 -6.35
C LEU A 58 -4.54 -4.56 -5.47
N LEU A 59 -4.38 -4.29 -4.17
CA LEU A 59 -3.90 -5.27 -3.20
C LEU A 59 -4.85 -6.47 -3.07
N LYS A 60 -6.16 -6.19 -3.06
CA LYS A 60 -7.20 -7.21 -3.03
C LYS A 60 -7.19 -8.10 -4.28
N ALA A 61 -7.02 -7.52 -5.46
CA ALA A 61 -6.91 -8.27 -6.71
C ALA A 61 -5.68 -9.20 -6.70
N CYS A 62 -4.54 -8.69 -6.22
CA CYS A 62 -3.31 -9.47 -6.03
C CYS A 62 -3.54 -10.61 -5.02
N ALA A 63 -4.05 -10.31 -3.81
CA ALA A 63 -4.29 -11.29 -2.77
C ALA A 63 -5.29 -12.40 -3.16
N ALA A 64 -6.21 -12.11 -4.07
CA ALA A 64 -7.19 -13.08 -4.57
C ALA A 64 -6.69 -13.95 -5.72
N THR A 65 -5.50 -13.68 -6.27
CA THR A 65 -4.99 -14.36 -7.46
C THR A 65 -3.72 -15.15 -7.15
N PRO A 66 -3.81 -16.49 -7.05
CA PRO A 66 -2.65 -17.35 -6.85
C PRO A 66 -1.56 -17.18 -7.91
N GLY A 67 -0.32 -17.04 -7.46
CA GLY A 67 0.86 -16.78 -8.30
C GLY A 67 1.02 -15.34 -8.76
N SER A 68 0.19 -14.40 -8.29
CA SER A 68 0.29 -12.99 -8.67
C SER A 68 1.20 -12.18 -7.75
N TYR A 69 1.71 -11.08 -8.31
CA TYR A 69 2.56 -10.13 -7.61
C TYR A 69 2.12 -8.71 -7.96
N LEU A 70 2.16 -7.83 -6.97
CA LEU A 70 1.97 -6.40 -7.15
C LEU A 70 3.34 -5.71 -7.12
N TRP A 71 3.64 -4.94 -8.15
CA TRP A 71 4.88 -4.20 -8.26
C TRP A 71 4.64 -2.72 -8.00
N PHE A 72 5.30 -2.20 -6.97
CA PHE A 72 5.46 -0.79 -6.70
C PHE A 72 6.72 -0.31 -7.41
N MET A 73 6.54 0.45 -8.48
CA MET A 73 7.64 1.11 -9.18
C MET A 73 8.01 2.39 -8.44
N GLY A 74 9.26 2.49 -8.04
CA GLY A 74 9.85 3.75 -7.57
C GLY A 74 10.19 4.67 -8.75
N ASP A 75 10.38 5.95 -8.47
CA ASP A 75 10.82 6.97 -9.45
C ASP A 75 12.21 7.52 -9.08
#